data_AF-A0A5K4FA58-F1
#
_entry.id   AF-A0A5K4FA58-F1
#
_cell.length_a   1.000
_cell.length_b   1.000
_cell.length_c   1.000
_cell.angle_alpha   90.00
_cell.angle_beta   90.00
_cell.angle_gamma   90.00
#
_symmetry.space_group_name_H-M   'P 1'
#
loop_
_entity.id
_entity.type
_entity.pdbx_description
1 polymer ?
#
loop_
_entity_poly.entity_id
_entity_poly.type
_entity_poly.pdbx_seq_one_letter_code
_entity_poly.pdbx_strand_id
1 'polypeptide(L)'
;METEIAKDLSRLAEKYQGVVSIGSYPAFHNNYYRVRIAFDSLEEDTLKLAYKDAECLFKDYIIQYNPYPIDKADEEVYKLCKQTESNLGKRVAKSLQCIEEALNKYR
;
A
#
# COMPACT_ATOMS: atom_id res chain seq x y z
N MET A 1 -15.01 -1.35 -3.83
CA MET A 1 -13.72 -1.49 -3.13
C MET A 1 -13.74 -2.64 -2.12
N GLU A 2 -14.54 -2.63 -1.06
CA GLU A 2 -14.64 -3.80 -0.15
C GLU A 2 -15.40 -4.97 -0.79
N THR A 3 -16.53 -4.70 -1.46
CA THR A 3 -17.31 -5.70 -2.21
C THR A 3 -16.57 -6.33 -3.39
N GLU A 4 -15.54 -5.66 -3.89
CA GLU A 4 -14.73 -6.15 -5.01
C GLU A 4 -13.71 -7.18 -4.53
N ILE A 5 -13.03 -6.91 -3.41
CA ILE A 5 -12.09 -7.86 -2.80
C ILE A 5 -12.78 -8.95 -1.97
N ALA A 6 -14.01 -8.72 -1.50
CA ALA A 6 -14.71 -9.65 -0.60
C ALA A 6 -14.91 -11.05 -1.19
N LYS A 7 -15.21 -11.14 -2.50
CA LYS A 7 -15.38 -12.44 -3.19
C LYS A 7 -14.10 -13.24 -3.21
N ASP A 8 -13.03 -12.56 -3.57
CA ASP A 8 -11.68 -13.10 -3.65
C ASP A 8 -11.16 -13.52 -2.27
N LEU A 9 -11.43 -12.70 -1.24
CA LEU A 9 -11.09 -13.01 0.15
C LEU A 9 -11.89 -14.21 0.68
N SER A 10 -13.16 -14.31 0.31
CA SER A 10 -14.03 -15.45 0.67
C SER A 10 -13.49 -16.75 0.08
N ARG A 11 -13.13 -16.73 -1.21
CA ARG A 11 -12.53 -17.88 -1.90
C ARG A 11 -11.21 -18.31 -1.26
N LEU A 12 -10.39 -17.34 -0.83
CA LEU A 12 -9.15 -17.61 -0.12
C LEU A 12 -9.42 -18.22 1.27
N ALA A 13 -10.39 -17.70 2.00
CA ALA A 13 -10.79 -18.21 3.31
C ALA A 13 -11.39 -19.63 3.23
N GLU A 14 -12.17 -19.93 2.19
CA GLU A 14 -12.66 -21.28 1.90
C GLU A 14 -11.51 -22.25 1.60
N LYS A 15 -10.49 -21.82 0.85
CA LYS A 15 -9.33 -22.65 0.50
C LYS A 15 -8.51 -23.08 1.72
N TYR A 16 -8.38 -22.22 2.72
CA TYR A 16 -7.59 -22.47 3.93
C TYR A 16 -8.44 -22.72 5.18
N GLN A 17 -9.72 -23.04 4.99
CA GLN A 17 -10.68 -23.19 6.08
C GLN A 17 -10.21 -24.21 7.11
N GLY A 18 -10.25 -23.82 8.38
CA GLY A 18 -9.86 -24.68 9.51
C GLY A 18 -8.36 -24.75 9.78
N VAL A 19 -7.51 -24.20 8.90
CA VAL A 19 -6.05 -24.17 9.08
C VAL A 19 -5.52 -22.76 9.24
N VAL A 20 -6.06 -21.81 8.45
CA VAL A 20 -5.71 -20.38 8.55
C VAL A 20 -6.97 -19.56 8.79
N SER A 21 -6.96 -18.78 9.86
CA SER A 21 -7.97 -17.77 10.13
C SER A 21 -7.63 -16.50 9.36
N ILE A 22 -8.57 -16.06 8.51
CA ILE A 22 -8.39 -14.88 7.65
C ILE A 22 -9.44 -13.84 8.05
N GLY A 23 -8.99 -12.67 8.49
CA GLY A 23 -9.86 -11.57 8.92
C GLY A 23 -9.61 -10.29 8.12
N SER A 24 -10.67 -9.56 7.78
CA SER A 24 -10.61 -8.23 7.18
C SER A 24 -11.00 -7.15 8.19
N TYR A 25 -10.18 -6.11 8.29
CA TYR A 25 -10.38 -4.99 9.20
C TYR A 25 -10.32 -3.67 8.41
N PRO A 26 -11.48 -3.11 8.01
CA PRO A 26 -11.52 -1.81 7.35
C PRO A 26 -11.09 -0.70 8.32
N ALA A 27 -10.21 0.20 7.86
CA ALA A 27 -9.79 1.36 8.62
C ALA A 27 -10.63 2.58 8.21
N PHE A 28 -11.55 3.02 9.08
CA PHE A 28 -12.46 4.15 8.80
C PHE A 28 -11.88 5.53 9.17
N HIS A 29 -10.69 5.59 9.78
CA HIS A 29 -10.16 6.82 10.37
C HIS A 29 -9.31 7.69 9.41
N ASN A 30 -9.10 7.27 8.16
CA ASN A 30 -8.34 8.02 7.16
C ASN A 30 -9.12 8.15 5.84
N ASN A 31 -8.91 9.25 5.09
CA ASN A 31 -9.47 9.46 3.74
C ASN A 31 -8.99 8.43 2.68
N TYR A 32 -8.12 7.51 3.06
CA TYR A 32 -7.70 6.38 2.26
C TYR A 32 -8.49 5.15 2.71
N TYR A 33 -9.42 4.68 1.88
CA TYR A 33 -10.13 3.42 2.09
C TYR A 33 -9.13 2.26 2.10
N ARG A 34 -8.65 1.91 3.29
CA ARG A 34 -7.67 0.84 3.54
C ARG A 34 -8.38 -0.32 4.24
N VAL A 35 -8.09 -1.54 3.80
CA VAL A 35 -8.49 -2.76 4.48
C VAL A 35 -7.23 -3.49 4.93
N ARG A 36 -7.12 -3.78 6.22
CA ARG A 36 -6.05 -4.65 6.73
C ARG A 36 -6.55 -6.08 6.71
N ILE A 37 -5.82 -6.95 6.02
CA ILE A 37 -6.10 -8.39 6.00
C ILE A 37 -5.12 -9.05 6.97
N ALA A 38 -5.63 -9.82 7.92
CA ALA A 38 -4.85 -10.55 8.90
C ALA A 38 -4.96 -12.06 8.64
N PHE A 39 -3.84 -12.75 8.72
CA PHE A 39 -3.74 -14.21 8.61
C PHE A 39 -3.19 -14.75 9.92
N ASP A 40 -3.85 -15.74 10.49
CA ASP A 40 -3.43 -16.37 11.74
C ASP A 40 -3.55 -17.89 11.60
N SER A 41 -2.54 -18.63 12.05
CA SER A 41 -2.49 -20.08 11.95
C SER A 41 -1.45 -20.64 12.93
N LEU A 42 -1.69 -21.86 13.40
CA LEU A 42 -0.72 -22.62 14.17
C LEU A 42 0.34 -23.30 13.26
N GLU A 43 0.12 -23.35 11.95
CA GLU A 43 0.99 -23.99 10.97
C GLU A 43 1.70 -22.94 10.09
N GLU A 44 2.99 -22.71 10.37
CA GLU A 44 3.78 -21.65 9.74
C GLU A 44 3.90 -21.81 8.21
N ASP A 45 4.10 -23.02 7.71
CA ASP A 45 4.26 -23.27 6.27
C ASP A 45 2.96 -23.00 5.50
N THR A 46 1.82 -23.40 6.07
CA THR A 46 0.49 -23.14 5.49
C THR A 46 0.16 -21.65 5.53
N LEU A 47 0.53 -20.96 6.61
CA LEU A 47 0.39 -19.51 6.73
C LEU A 47 1.18 -18.76 5.65
N LYS A 48 2.44 -19.15 5.43
CA LYS A 48 3.29 -18.57 4.39
C LYS A 48 2.72 -18.80 3.00
N LEU A 49 2.17 -19.99 2.75
CA LEU A 49 1.53 -20.30 1.47
C LEU A 49 0.27 -19.47 1.24
N ALA A 50 -0.60 -19.35 2.26
CA ALA A 50 -1.80 -18.52 2.19
C ALA A 50 -1.48 -17.04 1.95
N TYR A 51 -0.42 -16.54 2.60
CA TYR A 51 0.06 -15.17 2.39
C TYR A 51 0.56 -14.95 0.96
N LYS A 52 1.36 -15.87 0.40
CA LYS A 52 1.85 -15.78 -0.99
C LYS A 52 0.71 -15.81 -2.01
N ASP A 53 -0.28 -16.67 -1.77
CA ASP A 53 -1.45 -16.75 -2.64
C ASP A 53 -2.26 -15.46 -2.60
N ALA A 54 -2.43 -14.85 -1.42
CA ALA A 54 -3.04 -13.54 -1.28
C ALA A 54 -2.24 -12.43 -1.97
N GLU A 55 -0.90 -12.44 -1.85
CA GLU A 55 -0.02 -11.49 -2.56
C GLU A 55 -0.21 -11.56 -4.07
N CYS A 56 -0.29 -12.77 -4.63
CA CYS A 56 -0.52 -12.97 -6.05
C CYS A 56 -1.89 -12.44 -6.48
N LEU A 57 -2.92 -12.74 -5.67
CA LEU A 57 -4.31 -12.45 -5.98
C LEU A 57 -4.66 -10.96 -5.88
N PHE A 58 -4.04 -10.26 -4.93
CA PHE A 58 -4.26 -8.83 -4.70
C PHE A 58 -3.08 -7.95 -5.14
N LYS A 59 -2.19 -8.44 -6.01
CA LYS A 59 -0.94 -7.75 -6.40
C LYS A 59 -1.13 -6.28 -6.81
N ASP A 60 -2.24 -5.97 -7.48
CA ASP A 60 -2.54 -4.64 -8.01
C ASP A 60 -3.17 -3.71 -6.95
N TYR A 61 -3.59 -4.27 -5.81
CA TYR A 61 -4.25 -3.58 -4.70
C TYR A 61 -3.37 -3.49 -3.44
N ILE A 62 -2.34 -4.31 -3.33
CA ILE A 62 -1.45 -4.34 -2.16
C ILE A 62 -0.57 -3.11 -2.16
N ILE A 63 -0.78 -2.27 -1.15
CA ILE A 63 0.14 -1.19 -0.82
C ILE A 63 1.21 -1.77 0.10
N GLN A 64 2.46 -1.78 -0.36
CA GLN A 64 3.57 -2.18 0.51
C GLN A 64 3.66 -1.23 1.70
N TYR A 65 3.54 -1.80 2.90
CA TYR A 65 3.66 -1.04 4.12
C TYR A 65 5.12 -0.61 4.31
N ASN A 66 5.37 0.70 4.29
CA ASN A 66 6.65 1.26 4.70
C ASN A 66 6.56 1.66 6.19
N PRO A 67 7.29 0.98 7.10
CA PRO A 67 7.31 1.34 8.52
C PRO A 67 7.99 2.70 8.80
N TYR A 68 8.82 3.18 7.88
CA TYR A 68 9.55 4.44 8.00
C TYR A 68 9.26 5.34 6.78
N PRO A 69 8.03 5.86 6.66
CA PRO A 69 7.63 6.65 5.49
C PRO A 69 8.32 8.02 5.44
N ILE A 70 8.71 8.57 6.60
CA ILE A 70 9.37 9.88 6.70
C ILE A 70 10.83 9.80 6.23
N ASP A 71 11.53 8.74 6.60
CA ASP A 71 12.96 8.56 6.31
C ASP A 71 13.28 8.50 4.81
N LYS A 72 12.28 8.16 3.99
CA LYS A 72 12.40 8.08 2.52
C LYS A 72 11.57 9.14 1.79
N ALA A 73 11.00 10.08 2.53
CA ALA A 73 10.04 11.03 1.97
C ALA A 73 10.69 11.94 0.93
N ASP A 74 11.92 12.37 1.17
CA ASP A 74 12.72 13.17 0.23
C ASP A 74 12.94 12.42 -1.09
N GLU A 75 13.45 11.19 -1.03
CA GLU A 75 13.72 10.36 -2.21
C GLU A 75 12.45 10.15 -3.05
N GLU A 76 11.33 9.82 -2.40
CA GLU A 76 10.06 9.57 -3.08
C GLU A 76 9.45 10.86 -3.66
N VAL A 77 9.64 12.02 -3.03
CA VAL A 77 9.23 13.33 -3.59
C VAL A 77 10.03 13.65 -4.84
N TYR A 78 11.36 13.50 -4.80
CA TYR A 78 12.22 13.72 -5.98
C TYR A 78 11.91 12.72 -7.11
N LYS A 79 11.59 11.47 -6.77
CA LYS A 79 11.15 10.45 -7.74
C LYS A 79 9.82 10.82 -8.38
N LEU A 80 8.87 11.33 -7.60
CA LEU A 80 7.57 11.81 -8.10
C LEU A 80 7.75 13.00 -9.06
N CYS A 81 8.69 13.91 -8.79
CA CYS A 81 9.03 15.01 -9.70
C CYS A 81 9.51 14.52 -11.09
N LYS A 82 10.21 13.38 -11.14
CA LYS A 82 10.72 12.80 -12.39
C LYS A 82 9.63 12.14 -13.24
N GLN A 83 8.42 11.94 -12.71
CA GLN A 83 7.30 11.37 -13.44
C GLN A 83 6.58 12.44 -14.29
N THR A 84 7.16 12.75 -15.44
CA THR A 84 6.67 13.81 -16.35
C THR A 84 5.31 13.51 -16.97
N GLU A 85 4.88 12.25 -17.01
CA GLU A 85 3.58 11.84 -17.54
C GLU A 85 2.43 12.05 -16.51
N SER A 86 2.76 12.21 -15.22
CA SER A 86 1.78 12.38 -14.15
C SER A 86 1.44 13.84 -13.92
N ASN A 87 0.15 14.19 -13.93
CA ASN A 87 -0.31 15.53 -13.54
C ASN A 87 0.11 15.91 -12.11
N LEU A 88 0.14 14.93 -11.21
CA LEU A 88 0.66 15.11 -9.85
C LEU A 88 2.17 15.37 -9.89
N GLY A 89 2.93 14.55 -10.62
CA GLY A 89 4.39 14.71 -10.77
C GLY A 89 4.78 16.11 -11.26
N LYS A 90 4.09 16.62 -12.29
CA LYS A 90 4.30 18.00 -12.80
C LYS A 90 4.06 19.08 -11.74
N ARG A 91 3.00 18.94 -10.94
CA ARG A 91 2.67 19.90 -9.87
C ARG A 91 3.71 19.88 -8.74
N VAL A 92 4.12 18.68 -8.34
CA VAL A 92 5.14 18.50 -7.30
C VAL A 92 6.48 19.05 -7.78
N ALA A 93 6.88 18.77 -9.02
CA ALA A 93 8.11 19.32 -9.63
C ALA A 93 8.15 20.85 -9.62
N LYS A 94 7.06 21.52 -10.05
CA LYS A 94 6.98 22.99 -10.00
C LYS A 94 7.05 23.55 -8.58
N SER A 95 6.41 22.86 -7.63
CA SER A 95 6.40 23.29 -6.22
C SER A 95 7.79 23.18 -5.61
N LEU A 96 8.49 22.07 -5.89
CA LEU A 96 9.85 21.83 -5.43
C LEU A 96 10.83 22.86 -6.00
N GLN A 97 10.74 23.15 -7.31
CA GLN A 97 11.52 24.19 -7.96
C GLN A 97 11.34 25.56 -7.27
N CYS A 98 10.09 25.95 -6.99
CA CYS A 98 9.80 27.22 -6.31
C CYS A 98 10.44 27.31 -4.92
N ILE A 99 10.40 26.20 -4.15
CA ILE A 99 11.03 26.12 -2.83
C ILE A 99 12.56 26.23 -2.95
N GLU A 100 13.17 25.49 -3.87
CA GLU A 100 14.63 25.51 -4.09
C GLU A 100 15.12 26.88 -4.55
N GLU A 101 14.39 27.55 -5.44
CA GLU A 101 14.68 28.93 -5.87
C GLU A 101 14.59 29.92 -4.71
N ALA A 102 13.54 29.80 -3.88
CA ALA A 102 13.38 30.64 -2.69
C ALA A 102 14.51 30.42 -1.68
N LEU A 103 14.86 29.16 -1.40
CA LEU A 103 15.97 28.82 -0.52
C LEU A 103 17.29 29.37 -1.05
N ASN A 104 17.57 29.24 -2.36
CA ASN A 104 18.79 29.78 -2.95
C ASN A 104 18.87 31.31 -2.89
N LYS A 105 17.73 32.00 -2.99
CA LYS A 105 17.67 33.47 -2.98
C LYS A 105 17.81 34.08 -1.58
N TYR A 106 17.31 33.41 -0.55
CA TYR A 106 17.25 33.92 0.82
C TYR A 106 18.11 33.12 1.81
N ARG A 107 19.09 32.37 1.30
CA ARG A 107 20.06 31.65 2.12
C ARG A 107 21.06 32.60 2.80
#